data_AF-A0A1W9X1Z2-F1
#
_entry.id   AF-A0A1W9X1Z2-F1
#
_cell.length_a   1.000
_cell.length_b   1.000
_cell.length_c   1.000
_cell.angle_alpha   90.00
_cell.angle_beta   90.00
_cell.angle_gamma   90.00
#
_symmetry.space_group_name_H-M   'P 1'
#
loop_
_entity.id
_entity.type
_entity.pdbx_description
1 polymer ?
#
loop_
_entity_poly.entity_id
_entity_poly.type
_entity_poly.pdbx_seq_one_letter_code
_entity_poly.pdbx_strand_id
1 'polypeptide(L)'
;MLTLKMLELSLIAWLYGQSLGIFGLFLLSVANLLSLLIYIFIFAIIIQVILSWLTPNSYNPLTELLHHLNEPVLRPVRRKIPPVQGLDLSPMVVIIALYLVDILLVGYLRILAQYG
;
A
#
# COMPACT_ATOMS: atom_id res chain seq x y z
N MET A 1 2.24 15.38 -9.41
CA MET A 1 1.79 14.00 -9.15
C MET A 1 0.26 13.90 -9.09
N LEU A 2 -0.41 14.63 -8.20
CA LEU A 2 -1.88 14.61 -8.12
C LEU A 2 -2.56 15.16 -9.39
N THR A 3 -2.07 16.29 -9.92
CA THR A 3 -2.55 16.86 -11.19
C THR A 3 -2.41 15.91 -12.37
N LEU A 4 -1.28 15.21 -12.45
CA LEU A 4 -1.04 14.17 -13.46
C LEU A 4 -2.06 13.04 -13.32
N LYS A 5 -2.33 12.59 -12.09
CA LYS A 5 -3.33 11.53 -11.86
C LYS A 5 -4.74 11.96 -12.21
N MET A 6 -5.11 13.20 -11.90
CA MET A 6 -6.39 13.77 -12.30
C MET A 6 -6.53 13.83 -13.82
N LEU A 7 -5.48 14.22 -14.54
CA LEU A 7 -5.48 14.27 -16.00
C LEU A 7 -5.59 12.86 -16.62
N GLU A 8 -4.84 11.90 -16.10
CA GLU A 8 -4.95 10.49 -16.49
C GLU A 8 -6.38 9.97 -16.27
N LEU A 9 -6.95 10.20 -15.09
CA LEU A 9 -8.30 9.76 -14.76
C LEU A 9 -9.37 10.48 -15.57
N SER A 10 -9.21 11.76 -15.89
CA SER A 10 -10.15 12.48 -16.75
C SER A 10 -10.15 11.94 -18.17
N LEU A 11 -8.97 11.59 -18.71
CA LEU A 11 -8.87 10.94 -20.02
C LEU A 11 -9.54 9.58 -20.01
N ILE A 12 -9.27 8.77 -18.99
CA ILE A 12 -9.88 7.45 -18.83
C ILE A 12 -11.41 7.57 -18.70
N ALA A 13 -11.91 8.45 -17.84
CA ALA A 13 -13.34 8.64 -17.64
C ALA A 13 -14.04 9.08 -18.93
N TRP A 14 -13.42 9.98 -19.68
CA TRP A 14 -13.90 10.41 -20.99
C TRP A 14 -13.96 9.25 -21.99
N LEU A 15 -12.95 8.37 -22.03
CA LEU A 15 -12.96 7.16 -22.88
C LEU A 15 -14.07 6.17 -22.50
N TYR A 16 -14.40 6.06 -21.21
CA TYR A 16 -15.50 5.23 -20.73
C TYR A 16 -16.88 5.91 -20.82
N GLY A 17 -16.96 7.13 -21.37
CA GLY A 17 -18.20 7.90 -21.48
C GLY A 17 -18.76 8.36 -20.13
N GLN A 18 -17.96 8.33 -19.07
CA GLN A 18 -18.34 8.84 -17.75
C GLN A 18 -17.81 10.27 -17.56
N SER A 19 -18.70 11.22 -17.28
CA SER A 19 -18.32 12.56 -16.83
C SER A 19 -18.36 12.62 -15.31
N LEU A 20 -17.22 12.41 -14.67
CA LEU A 20 -17.08 12.66 -13.24
C LEU A 20 -16.83 14.15 -12.99
N GLY A 21 -17.44 14.69 -11.93
CA GLY A 21 -17.17 16.05 -11.48
C GLY A 21 -15.72 16.22 -11.03
N ILE A 22 -15.25 17.48 -10.98
CA ILE A 22 -13.88 17.81 -10.54
C ILE A 22 -13.62 17.27 -9.12
N PHE A 23 -14.65 17.32 -8.26
CA PHE A 23 -14.59 16.78 -6.90
C PHE A 23 -14.38 15.26 -6.89
N GLY A 24 -15.19 14.50 -7.63
CA GLY A 24 -15.01 13.05 -7.80
C GLY A 24 -13.64 12.68 -8.36
N LEU A 25 -13.14 13.41 -9.37
CA LEU A 25 -11.80 13.19 -9.93
C LEU A 25 -10.68 13.43 -8.92
N PHE A 26 -10.81 14.48 -8.09
CA PHE A 26 -9.87 14.76 -7.02
C PHE A 26 -9.85 13.62 -6.00
N LEU A 27 -11.03 13.20 -5.53
CA LEU A 27 -11.17 12.16 -4.52
C LEU A 27 -10.66 10.80 -5.02
N LEU A 28 -10.97 10.43 -6.27
CA LEU A 28 -10.41 9.23 -6.92
C LEU A 28 -8.89 9.30 -7.07
N SER A 29 -8.34 10.47 -7.37
CA SER A 29 -6.89 10.65 -7.49
C SER A 29 -6.20 10.41 -6.16
N VAL A 30 -6.74 10.97 -5.07
CA VAL A 30 -6.22 10.75 -3.70
C VAL A 30 -6.35 9.27 -3.33
N ALA A 31 -7.52 8.66 -3.56
CA ALA A 31 -7.76 7.25 -3.27
C ALA A 31 -6.76 6.35 -4.01
N ASN A 32 -6.51 6.60 -5.29
CA ASN A 32 -5.57 5.81 -6.09
C ASN A 32 -4.10 5.99 -5.66
N LEU A 33 -3.69 7.21 -5.30
CA LEU A 33 -2.34 7.44 -4.76
C LEU A 33 -2.14 6.76 -3.40
N LEU A 34 -3.17 6.76 -2.55
CA LEU A 34 -3.14 6.05 -1.28
C LEU A 34 -3.06 4.53 -1.48
N SER A 35 -3.88 3.98 -2.39
CA SER A 35 -3.81 2.57 -2.79
C SER A 35 -2.42 2.19 -3.27
N LEU A 36 -1.84 3.01 -4.17
CA LEU A 36 -0.49 2.78 -4.67
C LEU A 36 0.54 2.72 -3.55
N LEU A 37 0.49 3.66 -2.60
CA LEU A 37 1.37 3.66 -1.44
C LEU A 37 1.20 2.40 -0.59
N ILE A 38 -0.03 1.95 -0.36
CA ILE A 38 -0.32 0.70 0.36
C ILE A 38 0.32 -0.49 -0.34
N TYR A 39 0.12 -0.63 -1.66
CA TYR A 39 0.73 -1.72 -2.44
C TYR A 39 2.25 -1.66 -2.44
N ILE A 40 2.86 -0.47 -2.49
CA ILE A 40 4.32 -0.32 -2.35
C ILE A 40 4.80 -0.93 -1.03
N PHE A 41 4.12 -0.66 0.09
CA PHE A 41 4.47 -1.27 1.38
C PHE A 41 4.25 -2.79 1.39
N ILE A 42 3.15 -3.28 0.83
CA ILE A 42 2.89 -4.73 0.72
C ILE A 42 4.04 -5.42 -0.04
N PHE A 43 4.42 -4.90 -1.22
CA PHE A 43 5.51 -5.46 -2.00
C PHE A 43 6.86 -5.31 -1.31
N ALA A 44 7.15 -4.17 -0.68
CA ALA A 44 8.38 -3.98 0.09
C ALA A 44 8.51 -5.01 1.22
N ILE A 45 7.42 -5.30 1.94
CA ILE A 45 7.39 -6.32 2.99
C ILE A 45 7.58 -7.72 2.41
N ILE A 46 6.91 -8.04 1.30
CA ILE A 46 7.08 -9.33 0.61
C ILE A 46 8.54 -9.53 0.18
N ILE A 47 9.16 -8.52 -0.44
CA ILE A 47 10.57 -8.57 -0.85
C ILE A 47 11.46 -8.77 0.38
N GLN A 48 11.21 -8.06 1.48
CA GLN A 48 11.97 -8.24 2.72
C GLN A 48 11.89 -9.68 3.24
N VAL A 49 10.70 -10.29 3.25
CA VAL A 49 10.50 -11.69 3.68
C VAL A 49 11.24 -12.65 2.73
N ILE A 50 11.10 -12.47 1.42
CA ILE A 50 11.79 -13.31 0.43
C ILE A 50 13.32 -13.22 0.63
N LEU A 51 13.86 -12.01 0.76
CA LEU A 51 15.30 -11.81 0.96
C LEU A 51 15.79 -12.40 2.29
N SER A 52 14.96 -12.38 3.34
CA SER A 52 15.29 -13.03 4.63
C SER A 52 15.48 -14.54 4.51
N TRP A 53 14.79 -15.20 3.58
CA TRP A 53 14.95 -16.64 3.32
C TRP A 53 16.07 -16.96 2.35
N LEU A 54 16.27 -16.12 1.33
CA LEU A 54 17.30 -16.34 0.32
C LEU A 54 18.70 -16.03 0.84
N THR A 55 18.84 -14.98 1.65
CA THR A 55 20.14 -14.50 2.14
C THR A 55 20.11 -14.21 3.65
N PRO A 56 19.89 -15.21 4.52
CA PRO A 56 19.62 -15.02 5.95
C PRO A 56 20.75 -14.37 6.77
N ASN A 57 21.93 -14.13 6.20
CA ASN A 57 23.06 -13.47 6.89
C ASN A 57 23.81 -12.46 5.98
N SER A 58 23.15 -11.97 4.92
CA SER A 58 23.78 -10.99 4.03
C SER A 58 23.45 -9.56 4.47
N TYR A 59 24.48 -8.82 4.85
CA TYR A 59 24.40 -7.37 5.01
C TYR A 59 24.47 -6.73 3.61
N ASN A 60 23.29 -6.46 3.04
CA ASN A 60 23.14 -5.77 1.77
C ASN A 60 22.40 -4.44 2.02
N PRO A 61 22.83 -3.32 1.42
CA PRO A 61 22.13 -2.04 1.51
C PRO A 61 20.62 -2.12 1.24
N LEU A 62 20.18 -3.03 0.35
CA LEU A 62 18.77 -3.22 0.03
C LEU A 62 17.97 -3.85 1.19
N THR A 63 18.53 -4.84 1.90
CA THR A 63 17.83 -5.48 3.03
C THR A 63 17.71 -4.52 4.20
N GLU A 64 18.73 -3.70 4.44
CA GLU A 64 18.73 -2.63 5.45
C GLU A 64 17.73 -1.53 5.10
N LEU A 65 17.69 -1.07 3.84
CA LEU A 65 16.72 -0.09 3.37
C LEU A 65 15.28 -0.59 3.54
N LEU A 66 14.99 -1.83 3.14
CA LEU A 66 13.66 -2.41 3.30
C LEU A 66 13.29 -2.56 4.78
N HIS A 67 14.25 -2.98 5.62
CA HIS A 67 14.03 -3.05 7.06
C HIS A 67 13.65 -1.68 7.63
N HIS A 68 14.42 -0.63 7.35
CA HIS A 68 14.12 0.72 7.83
C HIS A 68 12.82 1.29 7.27
N LEU A 69 12.52 1.03 6.00
CA LEU A 69 11.28 1.46 5.36
C LEU A 69 10.06 0.81 6.01
N ASN A 70 10.11 -0.49 6.27
CA ASN A 70 8.97 -1.27 6.74
C ASN A 70 8.84 -1.27 8.28
N GLU A 71 9.89 -0.96 9.03
CA GLU A 71 9.91 -1.00 10.50
C GLU A 71 8.79 -0.16 11.16
N PRO A 72 8.46 1.06 10.71
CA PRO A 72 7.36 1.83 11.31
C PRO A 72 6.02 1.09 11.28
N VAL A 73 5.78 0.28 10.25
CA VAL A 73 4.54 -0.49 10.06
C VAL A 73 4.61 -1.86 10.74
N LEU A 74 5.78 -2.52 10.71
CA LEU A 74 5.99 -3.85 11.31
C LEU A 74 6.17 -3.80 12.84
N ARG A 75 6.85 -2.79 13.38
CA ARG A 75 7.23 -2.70 14.80
C ARG A 75 6.04 -2.75 15.76
N PRO A 76 4.91 -2.05 15.53
CA PRO A 76 3.75 -2.14 16.41
C PRO A 76 3.16 -3.56 16.49
N VAL A 77 3.22 -4.30 15.38
CA VAL A 77 2.71 -5.69 15.32
C VAL A 77 3.70 -6.66 15.96
N ARG A 78 5.01 -6.51 15.71
CA ARG A 78 6.08 -7.30 16.36
C ARG A 78 6.04 -7.22 17.88
N ARG A 79 5.67 -6.06 18.42
CA ARG A 79 5.49 -5.87 19.88
C ARG A 79 4.33 -6.67 20.45
N LYS A 80 3.31 -6.96 19.66
CA LYS A 80 2.11 -7.71 20.10
C LYS A 80 2.21 -9.20 19.79
N ILE A 81 2.83 -9.55 18.67
CA ILE A 81 3.00 -10.92 18.20
C ILE A 81 4.50 -11.18 18.09
N PRO A 82 5.15 -11.64 19.17
CA PRO A 82 6.57 -11.97 19.12
C PRO A 82 6.81 -13.13 18.14
N PRO A 83 8.02 -13.22 17.56
CA PRO A 83 8.36 -14.26 16.60
C PRO A 83 8.21 -15.65 17.21
N VAL A 84 7.64 -16.57 16.43
CA VAL A 84 7.39 -17.96 16.85
C VAL A 84 8.46 -18.82 16.20
N GLN A 85 9.28 -19.51 17.02
CA GLN A 85 10.36 -20.39 16.54
C GLN A 85 11.37 -19.70 15.60
N GLY A 86 11.64 -18.41 15.83
CA GLY A 86 12.54 -17.61 14.98
C GLY A 86 11.92 -17.13 13.67
N LEU A 87 10.66 -17.49 13.37
CA LEU A 87 9.91 -16.95 12.24
C LEU A 87 9.10 -15.72 12.68
N ASP A 88 9.32 -14.60 11.99
CA ASP A 88 8.52 -13.40 12.17
C ASP A 88 7.21 -13.50 11.38
N LEU A 89 6.09 -13.65 12.09
CA LEU A 89 4.74 -13.69 11.49
C LEU A 89 4.13 -12.29 11.31
N SER A 90 4.77 -11.25 11.83
CA SER A 90 4.30 -9.86 11.73
C SER A 90 4.08 -9.38 10.30
N PRO A 91 4.94 -9.73 9.31
CA PRO A 91 4.73 -9.40 7.91
C PRO A 91 3.36 -9.83 7.38
N MET A 92 2.91 -11.05 7.70
CA MET A 92 1.62 -11.57 7.24
C MET A 92 0.46 -10.76 7.81
N VAL A 93 0.51 -10.48 9.11
CA VAL A 93 -0.51 -9.68 9.80
C VAL A 93 -0.57 -8.26 9.26
N VAL A 94 0.59 -7.64 9.01
CA VAL A 94 0.66 -6.30 8.43
C VAL A 94 0.14 -6.28 6.99
N ILE A 95 0.50 -7.26 6.15
CA ILE A 95 -0.01 -7.35 4.79
C ILE A 95 -1.55 -7.46 4.80
N ILE A 96 -2.12 -8.32 5.65
CA ILE A 96 -3.57 -8.44 5.80
C ILE A 96 -4.19 -7.12 6.25
N ALA A 97 -3.60 -6.44 7.24
CA ALA A 97 -4.09 -5.15 7.71
C ALA A 97 -4.03 -4.08 6.61
N LEU A 98 -2.96 -4.04 5.82
CA LEU A 98 -2.81 -3.12 4.69
C LEU A 98 -3.87 -3.38 3.61
N TYR A 99 -4.15 -4.64 3.27
CA TYR A 99 -5.26 -4.99 2.38
C TYR A 99 -6.62 -4.55 2.94
N LEU A 100 -6.86 -4.76 4.23
CA LEU A 100 -8.09 -4.29 4.87
C LEU A 100 -8.23 -2.77 4.81
N VAL A 101 -7.13 -2.03 4.98
CA VAL A 101 -7.13 -0.57 4.83
C VAL A 101 -7.44 -0.17 3.38
N ASP A 102 -6.85 -0.84 2.38
CA ASP A 102 -7.17 -0.57 0.97
C ASP A 102 -8.65 -0.84 0.67
N ILE A 103 -9.17 -2.00 1.07
CA ILE A 103 -10.57 -2.37 0.81
C ILE A 103 -11.54 -1.43 1.52
N LEU A 104 -11.33 -1.18 2.83
CA LEU A 104 -12.28 -0.43 3.64
C LEU A 104 -12.15 1.08 3.42
N LEU A 105 -10.94 1.63 3.57
CA LEU A 105 -10.72 3.08 3.48
C LEU A 105 -10.69 3.54 2.04
N VAL A 106 -9.82 2.97 1.20
CA VAL A 106 -9.69 3.40 -0.21
C VAL A 106 -10.95 3.05 -0.99
N GLY A 107 -11.51 1.85 -0.76
CA GLY A 107 -12.79 1.46 -1.35
C GLY A 107 -13.91 2.44 -1.01
N TYR A 108 -14.03 2.85 0.25
CA TYR A 108 -15.02 3.85 0.66
C TYR A 108 -14.80 5.21 -0.02
N LEU A 109 -13.56 5.69 -0.10
CA LEU A 109 -13.25 6.95 -0.81
C LEU A 109 -13.61 6.88 -2.30
N ARG A 110 -13.38 5.73 -2.95
CA ARG A 110 -13.76 5.53 -4.36
C ARG A 110 -15.27 5.56 -4.56
N ILE A 111 -16.01 4.94 -3.64
CA ILE A 111 -17.48 4.96 -3.65
C ILE A 111 -17.97 6.40 -3.52
N LEU A 112 -17.52 7.14 -2.51
CA LEU A 112 -17.90 8.55 -2.32
C LEU A 112 -17.62 9.42 -3.55
N ALA A 113 -16.51 9.17 -4.23
CA ALA A 113 -16.13 9.92 -5.41
C ALA A 113 -17.03 9.70 -6.63
N GLN A 114 -17.81 8.61 -6.65
CA GLN A 114 -18.80 8.34 -7.68
C GLN A 114 -20.15 9.00 -7.39
N TYR A 115 -20.42 9.35 -6.13
CA TYR A 115 -21.67 9.99 -5.70
C TYR A 115 -21.58 11.51 -5.52
N GLY A 116 -20.39 12.11 -5.62
CA GLY A 116 -20.16 13.56 -5.48
C GLY A 116 -19.57 14.19 -6.74
#